data_AF-A0A1G0H768-F1
#
_entry.id   AF-A0A1G0H768-F1
#
_cell.length_a   1.000
_cell.length_b   1.000
_cell.length_c   1.000
_cell.angle_alpha   90.00
_cell.angle_beta   90.00
_cell.angle_gamma   90.00
#
_symmetry.space_group_name_H-M   'P 1'
#
loop_
_entity.id
_entity.type
_entity.pdbx_description
1 polymer ?
#
loop_
_entity_poly.entity_id
_entity_poly.type
_entity_poly.pdbx_seq_one_letter_code
_entity_poly.pdbx_strand_id
1 'polypeptide(L)'
;MFLRSHHLSPVPYPTSLVEEIDSILDFYRKIANNDPNLLRLIIPSEEVWRFFVDGVQQANGSWAAFEYREPGYLPALYRAYQTLFDFSVNIDIHYIFRLHALATSGVDNTNYSQDDRAITGSFRDNERGVFFRLGIWKNQPNVSEDGLYEYFERNSLLTTITMNIVGISIVVDDSLLTFLRNGMEAVQSGMTNMDIVNALWRSIEVFIPKEVFKSRLALAKARLAPLLKLLGETKNNREVATVIYSTMIKNRFIRDGIEFRLASDQPIDTFSILAVEMKKLINDYQQGINQAKTSLEKLHVIATFIQSCEQLHPFLDANCRTFCMLLANHLLMRHGFLPAIFDDPNRFDAFSRHELVAEMINGMKNTVELIKKGMLYGVKTMDTFMRRDRDYFYNVVAIEEQGRDRPCKRIKY
;
A
#
# COMPACT_ATOMS: atom_id res chain seq x y z
N MET A 1 -17.42 -4.45 -11.85
CA MET A 1 -16.70 -5.49 -11.09
C MET A 1 -15.22 -5.21 -11.26
N PHE A 2 -14.63 -4.53 -10.27
CA PHE A 2 -13.28 -3.95 -10.43
C PHE A 2 -12.17 -4.94 -10.05
N LEU A 3 -12.45 -5.87 -9.15
CA LEU A 3 -11.51 -6.90 -8.70
C LEU A 3 -12.04 -8.30 -9.02
N ARG A 4 -11.32 -9.05 -9.88
CA ARG A 4 -11.60 -10.48 -10.12
C ARG A 4 -11.29 -11.28 -8.85
N SER A 5 -12.19 -12.18 -8.47
CA SER A 5 -11.94 -13.17 -7.42
C SER A 5 -11.17 -14.34 -8.04
N HIS A 6 -9.87 -14.39 -7.83
CA HIS A 6 -9.08 -15.57 -8.18
C HIS A 6 -8.48 -16.14 -6.91
N HIS A 7 -8.99 -17.32 -6.53
CA HIS A 7 -8.31 -18.24 -5.64
C HIS A 7 -7.08 -18.77 -6.36
N LEU A 8 -6.00 -17.98 -6.39
CA LEU A 8 -4.68 -18.57 -6.59
C LEU A 8 -4.50 -19.51 -5.40
N SER A 9 -4.46 -20.81 -5.67
CA SER A 9 -4.13 -21.79 -4.64
C SER A 9 -2.79 -21.36 -4.04
N PRO A 10 -2.70 -21.16 -2.72
CA PRO A 10 -1.47 -20.65 -2.13
C PRO A 10 -0.35 -21.63 -2.47
N VAL A 11 0.68 -21.14 -3.18
CA VAL A 11 1.94 -21.86 -3.30
C VAL A 11 2.38 -22.19 -1.86
N PRO A 12 2.82 -23.42 -1.56
CA PRO A 12 3.28 -23.75 -0.22
C PRO A 12 4.38 -22.77 0.20
N TYR A 13 4.27 -22.21 1.40
CA TYR A 13 5.33 -21.38 1.95
C TYR A 13 6.56 -22.24 2.26
N PRO A 14 7.78 -21.70 2.09
CA PRO A 14 9.00 -22.42 2.44
C PRO A 14 9.04 -22.72 3.95
N THR A 15 9.59 -23.88 4.31
CA THR A 15 9.73 -24.33 5.71
C THR A 15 10.41 -23.29 6.61
N SER A 16 11.37 -22.53 6.07
CA SER A 16 12.04 -21.47 6.81
C SER A 16 11.07 -20.40 7.35
N LEU A 17 10.02 -20.04 6.61
CA LEU A 17 9.03 -19.07 7.10
C LEU A 17 8.14 -19.65 8.21
N VAL A 18 7.89 -20.97 8.20
CA VAL A 18 7.17 -21.66 9.28
C VAL A 18 7.98 -21.58 10.58
N GLU A 19 9.26 -21.92 10.51
CA GLU A 19 10.17 -21.88 11.67
C GLU A 19 10.31 -20.45 12.23
N GLU A 20 10.38 -19.45 11.35
CA GLU A 20 10.46 -18.05 11.75
C GLU A 20 9.20 -17.58 12.48
N ILE A 21 8.01 -17.87 11.94
CA ILE A 21 6.76 -17.45 12.60
C ILE A 21 6.57 -18.20 13.92
N ASP A 22 6.90 -19.49 14.00
CA ASP A 22 6.80 -20.27 15.24
C ASP A 22 7.73 -19.70 16.32
N SER A 23 8.97 -19.35 15.96
CA SER A 23 9.90 -18.69 16.89
C SER A 23 9.38 -17.34 17.40
N ILE A 24 8.69 -16.57 16.57
CA ILE A 24 8.10 -15.27 16.95
C ILE A 24 6.94 -15.49 17.92
N LEU A 25 6.05 -16.44 17.61
CA LEU A 25 4.89 -16.75 18.44
C LEU A 25 5.31 -17.34 19.79
N ASP A 26 6.37 -18.14 19.84
CA ASP A 26 6.95 -18.63 21.09
C ASP A 26 7.55 -17.50 21.93
N PHE A 27 8.22 -16.53 21.31
CA PHE A 27 8.68 -15.33 22.02
C PHE A 27 7.50 -14.55 22.58
N TYR A 28 6.46 -14.32 21.77
CA TYR A 28 5.26 -13.60 22.19
C TYR A 28 4.56 -14.28 23.38
N ARG A 29 4.40 -15.61 23.32
CA ARG A 29 3.84 -16.40 24.43
C ARG A 29 4.68 -16.24 25.71
N LYS A 30 6.01 -16.22 25.61
CA LYS A 30 6.91 -16.06 26.77
C LYS A 30 6.81 -14.68 27.42
N ILE A 31 6.72 -13.60 26.64
CA ILE A 31 6.77 -12.25 27.19
C ILE A 31 5.41 -11.72 27.62
N ALA A 32 4.32 -12.14 26.96
CA ALA A 32 3.01 -11.55 27.11
C ALA A 32 1.88 -12.59 27.15
N ASN A 33 2.19 -13.90 27.20
CA ASN A 33 1.19 -14.97 27.20
C ASN A 33 0.17 -14.86 26.06
N ASN A 34 0.60 -14.37 24.90
CA ASN A 34 -0.25 -14.06 23.74
C ASN A 34 -1.37 -13.03 24.03
N ASP A 35 -1.25 -12.22 25.08
CA ASP A 35 -2.18 -11.13 25.41
C ASP A 35 -1.68 -9.80 24.83
N PRO A 36 -2.40 -9.23 23.84
CA PRO A 36 -2.01 -7.95 23.24
C PRO A 36 -2.03 -6.79 24.24
N ASN A 37 -2.84 -6.86 25.31
CA ASN A 37 -2.86 -5.81 26.33
C ASN A 37 -1.60 -5.86 27.20
N LEU A 38 -1.11 -7.06 27.54
CA LEU A 38 0.19 -7.20 28.21
C LEU A 38 1.32 -6.75 27.29
N LEU A 39 1.25 -7.09 26.00
CA LEU A 39 2.21 -6.63 25.00
C LEU A 39 2.28 -5.10 24.92
N ARG A 40 1.12 -4.43 24.93
CA ARG A 40 1.03 -2.96 24.93
C ARG A 40 1.81 -2.34 26.09
N LEU A 41 1.78 -2.96 27.27
CA LEU A 41 2.52 -2.50 28.44
C LEU A 41 4.04 -2.72 28.32
N ILE A 42 4.45 -3.74 27.55
CA ILE A 42 5.87 -4.07 27.32
C ILE A 42 6.51 -3.12 26.30
N ILE A 43 5.76 -2.70 25.28
CA ILE A 43 6.24 -1.76 24.27
C ILE A 43 6.33 -0.36 24.91
N PRO A 44 7.51 0.29 24.95
CA PRO A 44 7.63 1.64 25.48
C PRO A 44 6.79 2.64 24.66
N SER A 45 6.10 3.55 25.33
CA SER A 45 5.21 4.53 24.68
C SER A 45 5.99 5.45 23.71
N GLU A 46 7.25 5.72 24.02
CA GLU A 46 8.19 6.48 23.19
C GLU A 46 8.58 5.77 21.90
N GLU A 47 8.33 4.46 21.77
CA GLU A 47 8.70 3.69 20.59
C GLU A 47 7.49 3.39 19.67
N VAL A 48 6.28 3.80 20.06
CA VAL A 48 5.03 3.53 19.30
C VAL A 48 5.02 4.17 17.91
N TRP A 49 5.67 5.32 17.72
CA TRP A 49 5.78 5.96 16.40
C TRP A 49 6.39 5.04 15.33
N ARG A 50 7.19 4.04 15.72
CA ARG A 50 7.84 3.10 14.78
C ARG A 50 6.85 2.23 14.02
N PHE A 51 5.65 1.99 14.54
CA PHE A 51 4.62 1.25 13.81
C PHE A 51 4.05 2.04 12.62
N PHE A 52 4.35 3.34 12.54
CA PHE A 52 3.75 4.25 11.57
C PHE A 52 4.76 5.01 10.72
N VAL A 53 6.06 4.84 10.98
CA VAL A 53 7.14 5.45 10.19
C VAL A 53 7.92 4.32 9.55
N ASP A 54 8.09 4.37 8.23
CA ASP A 54 8.80 3.32 7.48
C ASP A 54 10.26 3.17 7.97
N GLY A 55 10.78 1.95 7.92
CA GLY A 55 12.10 1.59 8.45
C GLY A 55 13.26 2.39 7.85
N VAL A 56 13.16 2.77 6.57
CA VAL A 56 14.17 3.62 5.91
C VAL A 56 14.24 5.00 6.59
N GLN A 57 13.10 5.56 6.97
CA GLN A 57 13.02 6.85 7.65
C GLN A 57 13.38 6.74 9.13
N GLN A 58 13.10 5.60 9.77
CA GLN A 58 13.59 5.32 11.12
C GLN A 58 15.12 5.25 11.20
N ALA A 59 15.76 4.58 10.24
CA ALA A 59 17.22 4.46 10.15
C ALA A 59 17.91 5.83 9.97
N ASN A 60 17.21 6.78 9.33
CA ASN A 60 17.66 8.17 9.19
C ASN A 60 17.19 9.07 10.36
N GLY A 61 16.61 8.49 11.42
CA GLY A 61 16.26 9.16 12.66
C GLY A 61 15.14 10.19 12.56
N SER A 62 14.14 10.03 11.69
CA SER A 62 13.23 11.15 11.39
C SER A 62 11.74 10.82 11.34
N TRP A 63 11.17 10.43 12.49
CA TRP A 63 9.73 10.64 12.73
C TRP A 63 9.35 12.11 12.54
N ALA A 64 10.25 13.03 12.90
CA ALA A 64 10.05 14.47 12.76
C ALA A 64 9.83 14.89 11.30
N ALA A 65 10.44 14.22 10.32
CA ALA A 65 10.18 14.53 8.91
C ALA A 65 8.73 14.24 8.50
N PHE A 66 8.10 13.21 9.05
CA PHE A 66 6.67 12.95 8.82
C PHE A 66 5.82 14.04 9.47
N GLU A 67 6.13 14.38 10.72
CA GLU A 67 5.43 15.40 11.47
C GLU A 67 5.55 16.80 10.82
N TYR A 68 6.73 17.17 10.30
CA TYR A 68 6.91 18.46 9.63
C TYR A 68 6.26 18.52 8.25
N ARG A 69 6.14 17.37 7.57
CA ARG A 69 5.44 17.30 6.27
C ARG A 69 3.93 17.42 6.45
N GLU A 70 3.39 16.70 7.43
CA GLU A 70 1.97 16.67 7.78
C GLU A 70 1.80 16.90 9.29
N PRO A 71 1.80 18.17 9.75
CA PRO A 71 1.62 18.48 11.17
C PRO A 71 0.38 17.79 11.76
N GLY A 72 0.53 17.17 12.93
CA GLY A 72 -0.51 16.37 13.58
C GLY A 72 -0.46 14.87 13.26
N TYR A 73 0.44 14.43 12.37
CA TYR A 73 0.61 13.03 11.96
C TYR A 73 0.76 12.07 13.15
N LEU A 74 1.75 12.30 14.02
CA LEU A 74 1.99 11.42 15.16
C LEU A 74 0.87 11.48 16.21
N PRO A 75 0.36 12.65 16.64
CA PRO A 75 -0.80 12.69 17.55
C PRO A 75 -2.00 11.88 17.06
N ALA A 76 -2.33 11.96 15.76
CA ALA A 76 -3.42 11.21 15.16
C ALA A 76 -3.20 9.70 15.27
N LEU A 77 -1.99 9.23 14.94
CA LEU A 77 -1.65 7.81 14.98
C LEU A 77 -1.50 7.26 16.39
N TYR A 78 -1.02 8.05 17.36
CA TYR A 78 -1.01 7.66 18.77
C TYR A 78 -2.44 7.48 19.31
N ARG A 79 -3.38 8.36 18.93
CA ARG A 79 -4.81 8.15 19.27
C ARG A 79 -5.37 6.89 18.59
N ALA A 80 -5.04 6.67 17.32
CA ALA A 80 -5.50 5.52 16.57
C ALA A 80 -4.94 4.19 17.13
N TYR A 81 -3.68 4.17 17.57
CA TYR A 81 -3.01 3.01 18.17
C TYR A 81 -3.81 2.42 19.34
N GLN A 82 -4.40 3.27 20.19
CA GLN A 82 -5.24 2.84 21.32
C GLN A 82 -6.43 1.99 20.87
N THR A 83 -6.99 2.31 19.71
CA THR A 83 -8.16 1.63 19.17
C THR A 83 -7.85 0.28 18.55
N LEU A 84 -6.57 0.00 18.26
CA LEU A 84 -6.15 -1.28 17.70
C LEU A 84 -6.32 -2.45 18.68
N PHE A 85 -6.47 -2.16 19.98
CA PHE A 85 -6.63 -3.16 21.05
C PHE A 85 -8.10 -3.50 21.37
N ASP A 86 -9.07 -2.82 20.74
CA ASP A 86 -10.48 -3.17 20.89
C ASP A 86 -10.87 -4.29 19.92
N PHE A 87 -10.64 -5.54 20.34
CA PHE A 87 -10.94 -6.72 19.52
C PHE A 87 -12.44 -7.08 19.49
N SER A 88 -13.28 -6.37 20.23
CA SER A 88 -14.73 -6.59 20.23
C SER A 88 -15.45 -5.97 19.03
N VAL A 89 -14.77 -5.06 18.32
CA VAL A 89 -15.31 -4.41 17.12
C VAL A 89 -15.55 -5.43 16.01
N ASN A 90 -16.60 -5.22 15.22
CA ASN A 90 -16.78 -5.93 13.98
C ASN A 90 -15.95 -5.27 12.88
N ILE A 91 -15.29 -6.07 12.05
CA ILE A 91 -14.61 -5.56 10.85
C ILE A 91 -15.69 -5.34 9.79
N ASP A 92 -16.18 -4.11 9.72
CA ASP A 92 -17.15 -3.64 8.73
C ASP A 92 -16.71 -2.29 8.12
N ILE A 93 -17.50 -1.76 7.19
CA ILE A 93 -17.21 -0.49 6.53
C ILE A 93 -17.18 0.70 7.51
N HIS A 94 -17.97 0.67 8.58
CA HIS A 94 -18.01 1.73 9.58
C HIS A 94 -16.75 1.74 10.44
N TYR A 95 -16.21 0.56 10.75
CA TYR A 95 -14.92 0.45 11.41
C TYR A 95 -13.78 0.99 10.54
N ILE A 96 -13.80 0.71 9.23
CA ILE A 96 -12.84 1.27 8.28
C ILE A 96 -12.93 2.80 8.21
N PHE A 97 -14.14 3.37 8.15
CA PHE A 97 -14.37 4.82 8.24
C PHE A 97 -13.83 5.42 9.53
N ARG A 98 -14.06 4.76 10.67
CA ARG A 98 -13.54 5.19 11.97
C ARG A 98 -12.02 5.19 12.01
N LEU A 99 -11.37 4.13 11.52
CA LEU A 99 -9.91 4.06 11.46
C LEU A 99 -9.33 5.19 10.59
N HIS A 100 -9.92 5.41 9.41
CA HIS A 100 -9.50 6.50 8.53
C HIS A 100 -9.69 7.87 9.21
N ALA A 101 -10.85 8.12 9.82
CA ALA A 101 -11.13 9.37 10.51
C ALA A 101 -10.09 9.64 11.62
N LEU A 102 -9.70 8.61 12.38
CA LEU A 102 -8.65 8.74 13.38
C LEU A 102 -7.28 9.03 12.75
N ALA A 103 -6.94 8.37 11.64
CA ALA A 103 -5.66 8.54 10.94
C ALA A 103 -5.47 9.94 10.33
N THR A 104 -6.57 10.67 10.06
CA THR A 104 -6.54 12.02 9.47
C THR A 104 -6.97 13.12 10.45
N SER A 105 -7.37 12.78 11.67
CA SER A 105 -7.94 13.75 12.62
C SER A 105 -6.88 14.73 13.13
N GLY A 106 -7.03 16.00 12.74
CA GLY A 106 -6.11 17.08 13.10
C GLY A 106 -4.76 16.99 12.37
N VAL A 107 -4.74 16.37 11.19
CA VAL A 107 -3.55 16.27 10.34
C VAL A 107 -3.64 17.30 9.20
N ASP A 108 -2.65 18.18 9.12
CA ASP A 108 -2.55 19.21 8.08
C ASP A 108 -1.86 18.67 6.82
N ASN A 109 -1.97 19.43 5.72
CA ASN A 109 -1.37 19.14 4.40
C ASN A 109 -1.80 17.80 3.77
N THR A 110 -2.96 17.27 4.16
CA THR A 110 -3.56 16.13 3.45
C THR A 110 -4.26 16.61 2.18
N ASN A 111 -4.55 15.69 1.25
CA ASN A 111 -5.33 16.02 0.06
C ASN A 111 -6.75 16.53 0.39
N TYR A 112 -7.26 16.27 1.61
CA TYR A 112 -8.52 16.84 2.09
C TYR A 112 -8.46 18.37 2.23
N SER A 113 -7.30 18.94 2.53
CA SER A 113 -7.13 20.40 2.63
C SER A 113 -7.23 21.12 1.28
N GLN A 114 -7.26 20.38 0.17
CA GLN A 114 -7.26 20.92 -1.20
C GLN A 114 -8.63 20.78 -1.91
N ASP A 115 -9.60 20.09 -1.29
CA ASP A 115 -10.94 19.87 -1.84
C ASP A 115 -12.02 20.12 -0.78
N ASP A 116 -12.71 21.25 -0.87
CA ASP A 116 -13.76 21.67 0.08
C ASP A 116 -14.95 20.68 0.17
N ARG A 117 -15.08 19.75 -0.79
CA ARG A 117 -16.13 18.71 -0.78
C ARG A 117 -15.65 17.41 -0.13
N ALA A 118 -14.36 17.28 0.17
CA ALA A 118 -13.79 16.06 0.70
C ALA A 118 -14.11 15.90 2.20
N ILE A 119 -14.68 14.75 2.56
CA ILE A 119 -15.05 14.44 3.95
C ILE A 119 -14.10 13.35 4.45
N THR A 120 -13.34 13.65 5.50
CA THR A 120 -12.49 12.65 6.18
C THR A 120 -13.36 11.53 6.76
N GLY A 121 -12.91 10.28 6.67
CA GLY A 121 -13.67 9.13 7.16
C GLY A 121 -14.83 8.73 6.26
N SER A 122 -14.88 9.23 5.03
CA SER A 122 -15.81 8.79 3.98
C SER A 122 -15.01 8.39 2.75
N PHE A 123 -15.55 7.45 1.97
CA PHE A 123 -15.00 7.19 0.65
C PHE A 123 -15.11 8.42 -0.22
N ARG A 124 -14.16 8.51 -1.15
CA ARG A 124 -14.14 9.56 -2.16
C ARG A 124 -15.30 9.39 -3.13
N ASP A 125 -15.80 10.53 -3.60
CA ASP A 125 -16.84 10.61 -4.62
C ASP A 125 -16.39 11.42 -5.84
N ASN A 126 -15.08 11.48 -6.05
CA ASN A 126 -14.50 12.25 -7.15
C ASN A 126 -14.31 11.38 -8.41
N GLU A 127 -14.67 11.95 -9.56
CA GLU A 127 -14.47 11.32 -10.87
C GLU A 127 -12.99 11.26 -11.29
N ARG A 128 -12.12 12.06 -10.66
CA ARG A 128 -10.71 12.22 -11.08
C ARG A 128 -9.80 11.03 -10.73
N GLY A 129 -10.29 10.06 -9.95
CA GLY A 129 -9.48 8.97 -9.40
C GLY A 129 -8.47 9.47 -8.36
N VAL A 130 -7.81 8.53 -7.68
CA VAL A 130 -6.69 8.81 -6.76
C VAL A 130 -5.53 7.94 -7.17
N PHE A 131 -4.31 8.45 -6.94
CA PHE A 131 -3.08 7.91 -7.51
C PHE A 131 -2.18 7.38 -6.39
N PHE A 132 -1.61 6.20 -6.60
CA PHE A 132 -0.42 5.73 -5.89
C PHE A 132 0.68 5.41 -6.91
N ARG A 133 1.94 5.47 -6.45
CA ARG A 133 3.12 5.37 -7.32
C ARG A 133 3.83 4.04 -7.08
N LEU A 134 3.94 3.20 -8.10
CA LEU A 134 4.87 2.06 -8.07
C LEU A 134 6.22 2.45 -8.67
N GLY A 135 7.30 2.10 -8.00
CA GLY A 135 8.63 2.39 -8.50
C GLY A 135 9.74 1.98 -7.56
N ILE A 136 10.89 2.63 -7.73
CA ILE A 136 12.01 2.55 -6.81
C ILE A 136 12.11 3.89 -6.11
N TRP A 137 11.91 3.89 -4.81
CA TRP A 137 12.17 5.06 -3.98
C TRP A 137 13.38 4.78 -3.08
N LYS A 138 14.40 5.65 -3.12
CA LYS A 138 15.64 5.48 -2.34
C LYS A 138 16.30 4.09 -2.45
N ASN A 139 16.29 3.50 -3.65
CA ASN A 139 16.77 2.14 -3.95
C ASN A 139 15.96 0.98 -3.32
N GLN A 140 14.79 1.26 -2.73
CA GLN A 140 13.85 0.25 -2.29
C GLN A 140 12.65 0.21 -3.26
N PRO A 141 12.36 -0.94 -3.87
CA PRO A 141 11.17 -1.08 -4.70
C PRO A 141 9.94 -1.35 -3.83
N ASN A 142 8.82 -0.68 -4.13
CA ASN A 142 7.50 -1.04 -3.60
C ASN A 142 6.71 -1.96 -4.55
N VAL A 143 7.42 -2.56 -5.51
CA VAL A 143 6.89 -3.41 -6.56
C VAL A 143 7.81 -4.61 -6.80
N SER A 144 7.26 -5.79 -7.03
CA SER A 144 7.99 -7.00 -7.45
C SER A 144 7.45 -7.50 -8.79
N GLU A 145 8.21 -8.38 -9.47
CA GLU A 145 7.75 -8.97 -10.73
C GLU A 145 6.51 -9.85 -10.51
N ASP A 146 6.55 -10.70 -9.48
CA ASP A 146 5.44 -11.59 -9.14
C ASP A 146 4.23 -10.79 -8.64
N GLY A 147 4.45 -9.70 -7.90
CA GLY A 147 3.38 -8.81 -7.45
C GLY A 147 2.72 -8.04 -8.59
N LEU A 148 3.47 -7.57 -9.59
CA LEU A 148 2.89 -7.02 -10.82
C LEU A 148 2.07 -8.05 -11.59
N TYR A 149 2.57 -9.28 -11.69
CA TYR A 149 1.83 -10.37 -12.32
C TYR A 149 0.50 -10.63 -11.60
N GLU A 150 0.54 -10.79 -10.28
CA GLU A 150 -0.65 -10.98 -9.45
C GLU A 150 -1.65 -9.82 -9.53
N TYR A 151 -1.13 -8.61 -9.70
CA TYR A 151 -1.93 -7.41 -9.90
C TYR A 151 -2.67 -7.45 -11.24
N PHE A 152 -2.00 -7.77 -12.35
CA PHE A 152 -2.61 -7.84 -13.68
C PHE A 152 -3.65 -8.96 -13.80
N GLU A 153 -3.40 -10.12 -13.19
CA GLU A 153 -4.37 -11.20 -13.13
C GLU A 153 -5.68 -10.77 -12.44
N ARG A 154 -5.59 -9.86 -11.47
CA ARG A 154 -6.73 -9.42 -10.67
C ARG A 154 -7.50 -8.24 -11.26
N ASN A 155 -6.76 -7.24 -11.77
CA ASN A 155 -7.28 -5.91 -12.14
C ASN A 155 -7.53 -5.75 -13.65
N SER A 156 -7.61 -6.85 -14.40
CA SER A 156 -7.59 -6.90 -15.87
C SER A 156 -8.75 -6.18 -16.59
N LEU A 157 -9.57 -5.36 -15.93
CA LEU A 157 -10.67 -4.66 -16.60
C LEU A 157 -10.56 -3.14 -16.56
N LEU A 158 -9.78 -2.54 -15.65
CA LEU A 158 -9.68 -1.08 -15.51
C LEU A 158 -8.29 -0.61 -15.03
N THR A 159 -7.25 -1.42 -15.21
CA THR A 159 -5.89 -1.01 -14.87
C THR A 159 -5.41 0.02 -15.88
N THR A 160 -5.17 1.24 -15.40
CA THR A 160 -4.40 2.24 -16.13
C THR A 160 -2.98 2.25 -15.59
N ILE A 161 -1.99 1.86 -16.39
CA ILE A 161 -0.57 1.97 -16.00
C ILE A 161 0.01 3.26 -16.56
N THR A 162 -0.17 4.39 -15.88
CA THR A 162 0.45 5.65 -16.27
C THR A 162 1.95 5.58 -16.07
N MET A 163 2.69 5.36 -17.14
CA MET A 163 4.15 5.49 -17.13
C MET A 163 4.49 6.94 -17.41
N ASN A 164 5.10 7.65 -16.46
CA ASN A 164 5.55 9.01 -16.70
C ASN A 164 6.94 9.01 -17.34
N ILE A 165 6.98 9.28 -18.65
CA ILE A 165 8.21 9.33 -19.45
C ILE A 165 8.31 10.73 -20.05
N VAL A 166 9.16 11.56 -19.45
CA VAL A 166 9.39 12.94 -19.90
C VAL A 166 8.11 13.81 -19.81
N GLY A 167 7.21 13.47 -18.88
CA GLY A 167 5.92 14.15 -18.70
C GLY A 167 4.77 13.58 -19.55
N ILE A 168 4.97 12.44 -20.24
CA ILE A 168 3.91 11.72 -20.95
C ILE A 168 3.42 10.57 -20.10
N SER A 169 2.11 10.49 -19.91
CA SER A 169 1.38 9.37 -19.31
C SER A 169 0.87 8.45 -20.42
N ILE A 170 1.19 7.15 -20.37
CA ILE A 170 0.59 6.11 -21.24
C ILE A 170 -0.38 5.30 -20.42
N VAL A 171 -1.52 4.89 -20.97
CA VAL A 171 -2.45 4.00 -20.29
C VAL A 171 -2.29 2.59 -20.87
N VAL A 172 -1.76 1.63 -20.11
CA VAL A 172 -1.73 0.21 -20.54
C VAL A 172 -2.92 -0.54 -19.97
N ASP A 173 -3.94 -0.75 -20.81
CA ASP A 173 -5.11 -1.57 -20.55
C ASP A 173 -5.21 -2.73 -21.56
N ASP A 174 -6.21 -3.61 -21.41
CA ASP A 174 -6.46 -4.72 -22.34
C ASP A 174 -6.67 -4.24 -23.79
N SER A 175 -7.27 -3.07 -23.96
CA SER A 175 -7.48 -2.45 -25.27
C SER A 175 -6.15 -2.10 -25.95
N LEU A 176 -5.24 -1.43 -25.21
CA LEU A 176 -3.91 -1.08 -25.70
C LEU A 176 -3.09 -2.33 -25.98
N LEU A 177 -3.10 -3.32 -25.09
CA LEU A 177 -2.36 -4.57 -25.29
C LEU A 177 -2.86 -5.33 -26.53
N THR A 178 -4.19 -5.40 -26.72
CA THR A 178 -4.79 -6.00 -27.91
C THR A 178 -4.40 -5.23 -29.16
N PHE A 179 -4.48 -3.90 -29.12
CA PHE A 179 -4.07 -3.04 -30.23
C PHE A 179 -2.59 -3.23 -30.59
N LEU A 180 -1.71 -3.27 -29.58
CA LEU A 180 -0.28 -3.48 -29.74
C LEU A 180 0.03 -4.83 -30.39
N ARG A 181 -0.60 -5.91 -29.93
CA ARG A 181 -0.44 -7.27 -30.49
C ARG A 181 -0.89 -7.33 -31.95
N ASN A 182 -2.07 -6.81 -32.26
CA ASN A 182 -2.59 -6.74 -33.62
C ASN A 182 -1.70 -5.89 -34.54
N GLY A 183 -1.16 -4.78 -34.03
CA GLY A 183 -0.20 -3.95 -34.74
C GLY A 183 1.08 -4.73 -35.08
N MET A 184 1.63 -5.48 -34.12
CA MET A 184 2.84 -6.29 -34.34
C MET A 184 2.62 -7.39 -35.39
N GLU A 185 1.45 -8.03 -35.41
CA GLU A 185 1.05 -8.93 -36.50
C GLU A 185 1.01 -8.20 -37.85
N ALA A 186 0.50 -6.96 -37.87
CA ALA A 186 0.49 -6.14 -39.08
C ALA A 186 1.91 -5.74 -39.57
N VAL A 187 2.88 -5.51 -38.68
CA VAL A 187 4.30 -5.32 -39.06
C VAL A 187 4.87 -6.58 -39.70
N GLN A 188 4.54 -7.76 -39.17
CA GLN A 188 4.94 -9.03 -39.82
C GLN A 188 4.32 -9.16 -41.22
N SER A 189 3.16 -8.54 -41.46
CA SER A 189 2.50 -8.46 -42.77
C SER A 189 2.93 -7.29 -43.67
N GLY A 190 3.92 -6.48 -43.26
CA GLY A 190 4.55 -5.45 -44.11
C GLY A 190 4.39 -3.99 -43.68
N MET A 191 3.73 -3.68 -42.56
CA MET A 191 3.79 -2.33 -41.96
C MET A 191 5.18 -2.05 -41.35
N THR A 192 5.58 -0.78 -41.21
CA THR A 192 6.82 -0.44 -40.51
C THR A 192 6.59 -0.24 -39.01
N ASN A 193 7.63 -0.41 -38.18
CA ASN A 193 7.58 -0.08 -36.74
C ASN A 193 7.13 1.37 -36.49
N MET A 194 7.39 2.27 -37.45
CA MET A 194 7.02 3.67 -37.31
C MET A 194 5.53 3.92 -37.55
N ASP A 195 4.88 3.08 -38.36
CA ASP A 195 3.45 3.14 -38.59
C ASP A 195 2.65 2.72 -37.36
N ILE A 196 3.08 1.63 -36.67
CA ILE A 196 2.47 1.20 -35.40
C ILE A 196 2.59 2.31 -34.35
N VAL A 197 3.80 2.86 -34.14
CA VAL A 197 4.02 3.89 -33.13
C VAL A 197 3.17 5.14 -33.42
N ASN A 198 3.00 5.51 -34.69
CA ASN A 198 2.13 6.62 -35.07
C ASN A 198 0.64 6.31 -34.84
N ALA A 199 0.20 5.07 -35.05
CA ALA A 199 -1.16 4.64 -34.78
C ALA A 199 -1.46 4.57 -33.27
N LEU A 200 -0.54 4.05 -32.47
CA LEU A 200 -0.58 4.10 -31.00
C LEU A 200 -0.61 5.54 -30.49
N TRP A 201 0.14 6.43 -31.12
CA TRP A 201 0.11 7.83 -30.73
C TRP A 201 -1.24 8.51 -30.99
N ARG A 202 -2.10 7.95 -31.83
CA ARG A 202 -3.46 8.44 -31.99
C ARG A 202 -4.42 7.89 -30.94
N SER A 203 -4.07 6.78 -30.29
CA SER A 203 -4.91 6.10 -29.29
C SER A 203 -4.52 6.42 -27.84
N ILE A 204 -3.32 6.94 -27.58
CA ILE A 204 -2.93 7.36 -26.23
C ILE A 204 -3.55 8.73 -25.93
N GLU A 205 -4.45 8.78 -24.93
CA GLU A 205 -4.90 10.05 -24.36
C GLU A 205 -3.73 10.77 -23.67
N VAL A 206 -3.25 11.84 -24.28
CA VAL A 206 -2.17 12.65 -23.73
C VAL A 206 -2.71 13.71 -22.79
N PHE A 207 -2.53 13.51 -21.49
CA PHE A 207 -2.62 14.60 -20.52
C PHE A 207 -1.32 15.41 -20.52
N ILE A 208 -1.17 16.35 -21.48
CA ILE A 208 -0.06 17.33 -21.46
C ILE A 208 -0.59 18.73 -21.78
N PRO A 209 -0.17 19.77 -21.02
CA PRO A 209 -0.36 21.16 -21.43
C PRO A 209 0.26 21.38 -22.82
N LYS A 210 -0.55 21.75 -23.83
CA LYS A 210 -0.20 21.82 -25.27
C LYS A 210 1.21 22.36 -25.60
N GLU A 211 1.71 23.31 -24.81
CA GLU A 211 3.01 23.95 -25.00
C GLU A 211 4.23 23.06 -24.64
N VAL A 212 4.11 22.18 -23.64
CA VAL A 212 5.18 21.23 -23.26
C VAL A 212 5.24 20.05 -24.22
N PHE A 213 4.09 19.68 -24.80
CA PHE A 213 3.96 18.52 -25.70
C PHE A 213 4.85 18.64 -26.93
N LYS A 214 4.79 19.78 -27.64
CA LYS A 214 5.51 19.95 -28.92
C LYS A 214 7.03 19.89 -28.76
N SER A 215 7.58 20.41 -27.66
CA SER A 215 9.03 20.48 -27.44
C SER A 215 9.66 19.15 -27.01
N ARG A 216 8.86 18.23 -26.43
CA ARG A 216 9.35 16.95 -25.87
C ARG A 216 8.85 15.70 -26.59
N LEU A 217 7.93 15.84 -27.55
CA LEU A 217 7.29 14.73 -28.27
C LEU A 217 8.28 13.79 -28.95
N ALA A 218 9.28 14.32 -29.66
CA ALA A 218 10.26 13.50 -30.37
C ALA A 218 11.09 12.64 -29.40
N LEU A 219 11.51 13.23 -28.27
CA LEU A 219 12.26 12.54 -27.23
C LEU A 219 11.41 11.45 -26.56
N ALA A 220 10.14 11.74 -26.28
CA ALA A 220 9.25 10.75 -25.68
C ALA A 220 8.92 9.62 -26.66
N LYS A 221 8.66 9.91 -27.94
CA LYS A 221 8.54 8.88 -29.00
C LYS A 221 9.74 7.95 -29.02
N ALA A 222 10.96 8.51 -29.02
CA ALA A 222 12.19 7.73 -29.04
C ALA A 222 12.38 6.85 -27.78
N ARG A 223 11.96 7.35 -26.60
CA ARG A 223 12.05 6.58 -25.34
C ARG A 223 10.98 5.51 -25.19
N LEU A 224 9.80 5.73 -25.77
CA LEU A 224 8.64 4.86 -25.64
C LEU A 224 8.61 3.72 -26.66
N ALA A 225 9.11 3.95 -27.87
CA ALA A 225 9.05 2.96 -28.94
C ALA A 225 9.62 1.57 -28.56
N PRO A 226 10.78 1.46 -27.86
CA PRO A 226 11.29 0.14 -27.44
C PRO A 226 10.36 -0.58 -26.48
N LEU A 227 9.77 0.15 -25.53
CA LEU A 227 8.86 -0.42 -24.53
C LEU A 227 7.54 -0.86 -25.18
N LEU A 228 6.96 -0.04 -26.04
CA LEU A 228 5.73 -0.38 -26.76
C LEU A 228 5.93 -1.62 -27.64
N LYS A 229 7.08 -1.72 -28.32
CA LYS A 229 7.43 -2.92 -29.08
C LYS A 229 7.46 -4.16 -28.19
N LEU A 230 8.18 -4.10 -27.06
CA LEU A 230 8.26 -5.22 -26.11
C LEU A 230 6.88 -5.62 -25.58
N LEU A 231 6.02 -4.65 -25.25
CA LEU A 231 4.66 -4.90 -24.78
C LEU A 231 3.80 -5.60 -25.86
N GLY A 232 3.93 -5.20 -27.12
CA GLY A 232 3.22 -5.83 -28.24
C GLY A 232 3.68 -7.25 -28.58
N GLU A 233 4.88 -7.65 -28.16
CA GLU A 233 5.40 -9.01 -28.32
C GLU A 233 4.95 -9.96 -27.18
N THR A 234 4.35 -9.43 -26.11
CA THR A 234 3.89 -10.24 -24.97
C THR A 234 2.67 -11.08 -25.33
N LYS A 235 2.57 -12.28 -24.74
CA LYS A 235 1.48 -13.24 -25.00
C LYS A 235 0.51 -13.39 -23.83
N ASN A 236 0.92 -13.02 -22.62
CA ASN A 236 0.17 -13.22 -21.40
C ASN A 236 0.57 -12.17 -20.34
N ASN A 237 -0.19 -12.11 -19.24
CA ASN A 237 0.03 -11.13 -18.17
C ASN A 237 1.39 -11.29 -17.47
N ARG A 238 1.94 -12.51 -17.43
CA ARG A 238 3.27 -12.77 -16.86
C ARG A 238 4.35 -12.09 -17.68
N GLU A 239 4.31 -12.25 -19.00
CA GLU A 239 5.24 -11.57 -19.91
C GLU A 239 5.08 -10.04 -19.85
N VAL A 240 3.86 -9.53 -19.72
CA VAL A 240 3.60 -8.09 -19.48
C VAL A 240 4.27 -7.62 -18.19
N ALA A 241 4.07 -8.34 -17.08
CA ALA A 241 4.72 -8.04 -15.80
C ALA A 241 6.25 -8.05 -15.91
N THR A 242 6.83 -9.07 -16.54
CA THR A 242 8.29 -9.15 -16.74
C THR A 242 8.82 -7.97 -17.56
N VAL A 243 8.14 -7.59 -18.67
CA VAL A 243 8.55 -6.45 -19.51
C VAL A 243 8.48 -5.13 -18.73
N ILE A 244 7.38 -4.88 -18.01
CA ILE A 244 7.20 -3.66 -17.22
C ILE A 244 8.22 -3.61 -16.08
N TYR A 245 8.31 -4.67 -15.29
CA TYR A 245 9.22 -4.76 -14.14
C TYR A 245 10.68 -4.56 -14.56
N SER A 246 11.15 -5.28 -15.59
CA SER A 246 12.52 -5.16 -16.07
C SER A 246 12.83 -3.76 -16.62
N THR A 247 11.87 -3.12 -17.28
CA THR A 247 12.05 -1.77 -17.81
C THR A 247 12.09 -0.71 -16.70
N MET A 248 11.29 -0.89 -15.65
CA MET A 248 11.30 -0.03 -14.45
C MET A 248 12.61 -0.19 -13.67
N ILE A 249 12.93 -1.43 -13.29
CA ILE A 249 13.97 -1.72 -12.29
C ILE A 249 15.37 -1.79 -12.91
N LYS A 250 15.54 -2.52 -14.01
CA LYS A 250 16.89 -2.76 -14.59
C LYS A 250 17.39 -1.56 -15.39
N ASN A 251 16.52 -0.93 -16.17
CA ASN A 251 16.95 0.12 -17.09
C ASN A 251 16.77 1.54 -16.53
N ARG A 252 16.06 1.71 -15.39
CA ARG A 252 15.67 3.01 -14.80
C ARG A 252 15.04 3.96 -15.84
N PHE A 253 14.41 3.42 -16.88
CA PHE A 253 13.80 4.20 -17.97
C PHE A 253 12.55 4.94 -17.47
N ILE A 254 11.84 4.33 -16.53
CA ILE A 254 10.72 4.93 -15.80
C ILE A 254 11.29 5.48 -14.50
N ARG A 255 11.56 6.80 -14.45
CA ARG A 255 12.08 7.47 -13.25
C ARG A 255 10.98 7.89 -12.27
N ASP A 256 9.77 8.09 -12.79
CA ASP A 256 8.69 8.77 -12.07
C ASP A 256 7.53 7.82 -11.66
N GLY A 257 7.77 6.51 -11.79
CA GLY A 257 6.87 5.43 -11.36
C GLY A 257 5.70 5.15 -12.31
N ILE A 258 4.88 4.17 -11.92
CA ILE A 258 3.57 3.86 -12.52
C ILE A 258 2.49 4.51 -11.67
N GLU A 259 1.55 5.23 -12.29
CA GLU A 259 0.35 5.75 -11.63
C GLU A 259 -0.89 4.96 -12.06
N PHE A 260 -1.81 4.71 -11.13
CA PHE A 260 -3.04 3.97 -11.39
C PHE A 260 -4.26 4.90 -11.42
N ARG A 261 -5.19 4.65 -12.35
CA ARG A 261 -6.44 5.41 -12.48
C ARG A 261 -7.63 4.46 -12.54
N LEU A 262 -8.57 4.67 -11.62
CA LEU A 262 -9.97 4.28 -11.82
C LEU A 262 -10.60 5.36 -12.71
N ALA A 263 -10.56 5.15 -14.03
CA ALA A 263 -11.12 6.07 -15.02
C ALA A 263 -12.42 5.51 -15.59
N SER A 264 -13.37 6.38 -15.86
CA SER A 264 -14.54 6.05 -16.67
C SER A 264 -14.98 7.28 -17.44
N ASP A 265 -15.39 7.07 -18.68
CA ASP A 265 -15.89 8.11 -19.58
C ASP A 265 -17.35 8.51 -19.27
N GLN A 266 -17.96 7.88 -18.27
CA GLN A 266 -19.30 8.17 -17.77
C GLN A 266 -19.25 8.63 -16.30
N PRO A 267 -20.19 9.47 -15.85
CA PRO A 267 -20.36 9.78 -14.44
C PRO A 267 -20.53 8.49 -13.65
N ILE A 268 -19.59 8.22 -12.74
CA ILE A 268 -19.62 7.06 -11.87
C ILE A 268 -19.97 7.52 -10.47
N ASP A 269 -21.01 6.92 -9.87
CA ASP A 269 -21.23 6.93 -8.42
C ASP A 269 -20.09 6.14 -7.76
N THR A 270 -18.98 6.84 -7.55
CA THR A 270 -17.71 6.26 -7.11
C THR A 270 -17.85 5.77 -5.68
N PHE A 271 -18.57 6.52 -4.84
CA PHE A 271 -18.86 6.13 -3.47
C PHE A 271 -19.56 4.76 -3.42
N SER A 272 -20.68 4.59 -4.15
CA SER A 272 -21.46 3.34 -4.09
C SER A 272 -20.67 2.15 -4.60
N ILE A 273 -19.85 2.33 -5.65
CA ILE A 273 -18.97 1.27 -6.17
C ILE A 273 -17.93 0.87 -5.14
N LEU A 274 -17.26 1.84 -4.51
CA LEU A 274 -16.27 1.58 -3.47
C LEU A 274 -16.91 0.86 -2.27
N ALA A 275 -18.14 1.22 -1.90
CA ALA A 275 -18.90 0.56 -0.85
C ALA A 275 -19.21 -0.91 -1.18
N VAL A 276 -19.64 -1.19 -2.40
CA VAL A 276 -19.92 -2.57 -2.86
C VAL A 276 -18.64 -3.41 -2.87
N GLU A 277 -17.56 -2.90 -3.46
CA GLU A 277 -16.29 -3.63 -3.55
C GLU A 277 -15.67 -3.82 -2.16
N MET A 278 -15.67 -2.80 -1.28
CA MET A 278 -15.17 -2.95 0.08
C MET A 278 -15.95 -4.01 0.88
N LYS A 279 -17.28 -4.02 0.75
CA LYS A 279 -18.12 -5.04 1.41
C LYS A 279 -17.77 -6.45 0.94
N LYS A 280 -17.49 -6.62 -0.37
CA LYS A 280 -17.01 -7.90 -0.90
C LYS A 280 -15.65 -8.29 -0.29
N LEU A 281 -14.69 -7.37 -0.25
CA LEU A 281 -13.37 -7.62 0.36
C LEU A 281 -13.47 -8.02 1.83
N ILE A 282 -14.35 -7.36 2.60
CA ILE A 282 -14.60 -7.70 4.00
C ILE A 282 -15.19 -9.11 4.13
N ASN A 283 -16.17 -9.47 3.30
CA ASN A 283 -16.78 -10.80 3.31
C ASN A 283 -15.76 -11.89 2.95
N ASP A 284 -14.94 -11.67 1.92
CA ASP A 284 -13.89 -12.58 1.48
C ASP A 284 -12.86 -12.80 2.60
N TYR A 285 -12.46 -11.72 3.29
CA TYR A 285 -11.60 -11.78 4.48
C TYR A 285 -12.24 -12.59 5.61
N GLN A 286 -13.49 -12.29 5.98
CA GLN A 286 -14.20 -12.99 7.07
C GLN A 286 -14.36 -14.48 6.77
N GLN A 287 -14.66 -14.84 5.53
CA GLN A 287 -14.71 -16.24 5.11
C GLN A 287 -13.34 -16.91 5.17
N GLY A 288 -12.32 -16.28 4.57
CA GLY A 288 -10.97 -16.83 4.50
C GLY A 288 -10.35 -17.02 5.88
N ILE A 289 -10.51 -16.04 6.79
CA ILE A 289 -9.87 -16.08 8.10
C ILE A 289 -10.48 -17.13 9.03
N ASN A 290 -11.78 -17.42 8.85
CA ASN A 290 -12.48 -18.50 9.56
C ASN A 290 -12.09 -19.90 9.03
N GLN A 291 -11.64 -20.00 7.78
CA GLN A 291 -11.22 -21.25 7.16
C GLN A 291 -9.73 -21.54 7.36
N ALA A 292 -8.90 -20.50 7.55
CA ALA A 292 -7.47 -20.62 7.76
C ALA A 292 -7.14 -21.38 9.07
N LYS A 293 -6.32 -22.43 8.96
CA LYS A 293 -5.97 -23.32 10.07
C LYS A 293 -4.59 -23.05 10.63
N THR A 294 -3.65 -22.67 9.77
CA THR A 294 -2.26 -22.41 10.12
C THR A 294 -1.96 -20.92 10.25
N SER A 295 -0.87 -20.58 10.93
CA SER A 295 -0.40 -19.21 11.07
C SER A 295 -0.14 -18.54 9.71
N LEU A 296 0.49 -19.27 8.78
CA LEU A 296 0.79 -18.73 7.44
C LEU A 296 -0.46 -18.55 6.57
N GLU A 297 -1.45 -19.46 6.67
CA GLU A 297 -2.75 -19.26 6.00
C GLU A 297 -3.46 -18.00 6.53
N LYS A 298 -3.45 -17.77 7.84
CA LYS A 298 -4.04 -16.56 8.43
C LYS A 298 -3.31 -15.30 7.97
N LEU A 299 -1.98 -15.31 7.97
CA LEU A 299 -1.17 -14.19 7.45
C LEU A 299 -1.44 -13.94 5.96
N HIS A 300 -1.57 -14.99 5.16
CA HIS A 300 -1.93 -14.85 3.74
C HIS A 300 -3.28 -14.18 3.54
N VAL A 301 -4.29 -14.58 4.32
CA VAL A 301 -5.63 -13.96 4.27
C VAL A 301 -5.58 -12.49 4.69
N ILE A 302 -4.85 -12.17 5.77
CA ILE A 302 -4.68 -10.78 6.22
C ILE A 302 -3.95 -9.97 5.15
N ALA A 303 -2.81 -10.45 4.64
CA ALA A 303 -2.03 -9.78 3.60
C ALA A 303 -2.87 -9.52 2.33
N THR A 304 -3.64 -10.52 1.91
CA THR A 304 -4.54 -10.40 0.75
C THR A 304 -5.59 -9.32 0.99
N PHE A 305 -6.26 -9.32 2.15
CA PHE A 305 -7.28 -8.33 2.46
C PHE A 305 -6.70 -6.90 2.50
N ILE A 306 -5.59 -6.70 3.21
CA ILE A 306 -4.95 -5.39 3.35
C ILE A 306 -4.49 -4.86 1.98
N GLN A 307 -3.78 -5.67 1.18
CA GLN A 307 -3.38 -5.30 -0.17
C GLN A 307 -4.59 -4.94 -1.03
N SER A 308 -5.69 -5.69 -0.91
CA SER A 308 -6.90 -5.41 -1.67
C SER A 308 -7.52 -4.06 -1.33
N CYS A 309 -7.53 -3.70 -0.05
CA CYS A 309 -8.02 -2.40 0.38
C CYS A 309 -7.11 -1.26 -0.10
N GLU A 310 -5.79 -1.45 -0.03
CA GLU A 310 -4.82 -0.45 -0.52
C GLU A 310 -4.95 -0.23 -2.03
N GLN A 311 -5.04 -1.31 -2.81
CA GLN A 311 -5.21 -1.26 -4.27
C GLN A 311 -6.58 -0.70 -4.69
N LEU A 312 -7.64 -0.91 -3.89
CA LEU A 312 -8.94 -0.30 -4.13
C LEU A 312 -8.88 1.24 -3.95
N HIS A 313 -7.98 1.70 -3.08
CA HIS A 313 -7.68 3.11 -2.82
C HIS A 313 -8.94 3.99 -2.66
N PRO A 314 -9.82 3.65 -1.68
CA PRO A 314 -11.15 4.23 -1.57
C PRO A 314 -11.20 5.62 -0.92
N PHE A 315 -10.11 6.07 -0.27
CA PHE A 315 -10.01 7.38 0.35
C PHE A 315 -9.20 8.37 -0.50
N LEU A 316 -9.40 9.67 -0.26
CA LEU A 316 -8.69 10.74 -0.99
C LEU A 316 -7.20 10.82 -0.61
N ASP A 317 -6.88 10.43 0.63
CA ASP A 317 -5.55 10.36 1.20
C ASP A 317 -5.54 9.25 2.28
N ALA A 318 -4.39 8.99 2.89
CA ALA A 318 -4.23 8.15 4.08
C ALA A 318 -4.68 6.69 3.94
N ASN A 319 -4.79 6.15 2.72
CA ASN A 319 -5.07 4.73 2.47
C ASN A 319 -4.04 3.83 3.15
N CYS A 320 -2.74 4.04 2.89
CA CYS A 320 -1.66 3.25 3.48
C CYS A 320 -1.63 3.33 5.03
N ARG A 321 -1.87 4.52 5.62
CA ARG A 321 -2.02 4.68 7.08
C ARG A 321 -3.18 3.84 7.62
N THR A 322 -4.33 3.91 6.93
CA THR A 322 -5.56 3.23 7.34
C THR A 322 -5.44 1.71 7.21
N PHE A 323 -4.95 1.22 6.07
CA PHE A 323 -4.95 -0.20 5.75
C PHE A 323 -3.64 -0.88 6.16
N CYS A 324 -2.52 -0.43 5.61
CA CYS A 324 -1.22 -1.09 5.77
C CYS A 324 -0.63 -0.95 7.17
N MET A 325 -0.91 0.16 7.87
CA MET A 325 -0.39 0.39 9.21
C MET A 325 -1.41 0.07 10.30
N LEU A 326 -2.59 0.70 10.29
CA LEU A 326 -3.57 0.55 11.37
C LEU A 326 -4.35 -0.77 11.27
N LEU A 327 -5.10 -0.99 10.19
CA LEU A 327 -5.93 -2.19 10.05
C LEU A 327 -5.09 -3.45 10.06
N ALA A 328 -3.95 -3.48 9.34
CA ALA A 328 -3.05 -4.63 9.35
C ALA A 328 -2.61 -5.01 10.77
N ASN A 329 -2.15 -4.03 11.57
CA ASN A 329 -1.73 -4.30 12.95
C ASN A 329 -2.89 -4.70 13.87
N HIS A 330 -4.07 -4.11 13.71
CA HIS A 330 -5.27 -4.56 14.43
C HIS A 330 -5.57 -6.03 14.13
N LEU A 331 -5.56 -6.42 12.85
CA LEU A 331 -5.87 -7.79 12.43
C LEU A 331 -4.79 -8.79 12.88
N LEU A 332 -3.51 -8.43 12.81
CA LEU A 332 -2.41 -9.25 13.34
C LEU A 332 -2.65 -9.54 14.83
N MET A 333 -2.84 -8.51 15.65
CA MET A 333 -3.05 -8.68 17.09
C MET A 333 -4.34 -9.44 17.41
N ARG A 334 -5.43 -9.16 16.68
CA ARG A 334 -6.71 -9.86 16.83
C ARG A 334 -6.59 -11.37 16.63
N HIS A 335 -5.66 -11.81 15.78
CA HIS A 335 -5.44 -13.22 15.45
C HIS A 335 -4.23 -13.85 16.15
N GLY A 336 -3.71 -13.21 17.19
CA GLY A 336 -2.67 -13.76 18.06
C GLY A 336 -1.24 -13.55 17.57
N PHE A 337 -1.02 -12.62 16.65
CA PHE A 337 0.30 -12.23 16.19
C PHE A 337 0.80 -10.97 16.91
N LEU A 338 2.11 -10.73 16.86
CA LEU A 338 2.67 -9.42 17.22
C LEU A 338 2.28 -8.39 16.16
N PRO A 339 2.14 -7.09 16.52
CA PRO A 339 2.10 -6.03 15.53
C PRO A 339 3.45 -5.99 14.77
N ALA A 340 3.41 -5.56 13.52
CA ALA A 340 4.55 -5.48 12.62
C ALA A 340 5.02 -4.02 12.44
N ILE A 341 6.34 -3.82 12.54
CA ILE A 341 7.04 -2.59 12.15
C ILE A 341 7.58 -2.79 10.74
N PHE A 342 6.87 -2.26 9.74
CA PHE A 342 7.20 -2.47 8.33
C PHE A 342 8.39 -1.63 7.87
N ASP A 343 9.30 -2.24 7.10
CA ASP A 343 10.41 -1.53 6.46
C ASP A 343 9.91 -0.53 5.41
N ASP A 344 8.94 -0.95 4.59
CA ASP A 344 8.23 -0.09 3.64
C ASP A 344 6.77 -0.57 3.48
N PRO A 345 5.79 0.12 4.10
CA PRO A 345 4.38 -0.27 4.02
C PRO A 345 3.78 -0.02 2.63
N ASN A 346 4.46 0.68 1.72
CA ASN A 346 3.98 0.84 0.34
C ASN A 346 4.20 -0.44 -0.49
N ARG A 347 4.92 -1.45 0.03
CA ARG A 347 5.04 -2.76 -0.64
C ARG A 347 3.69 -3.46 -0.81
N PHE A 348 2.69 -3.11 0.00
CA PHE A 348 1.31 -3.59 -0.19
C PHE A 348 0.70 -3.19 -1.54
N ASP A 349 1.25 -2.18 -2.23
CA ASP A 349 0.76 -1.76 -3.54
C ASP A 349 0.92 -2.88 -4.59
N ALA A 350 2.11 -3.48 -4.69
CA ALA A 350 2.41 -4.47 -5.75
C ALA A 350 3.56 -5.45 -5.44
N PHE A 351 3.73 -5.86 -4.18
CA PHE A 351 4.39 -7.13 -3.87
C PHE A 351 3.39 -8.28 -4.00
N SER A 352 3.87 -9.49 -4.28
CA SER A 352 3.01 -10.68 -4.27
C SER A 352 2.53 -11.00 -2.86
N ARG A 353 1.42 -11.74 -2.73
CA ARG A 353 0.90 -12.13 -1.40
C ARG A 353 1.90 -12.99 -0.63
N HIS A 354 2.73 -13.79 -1.31
CA HIS A 354 3.81 -14.54 -0.69
C HIS A 354 4.88 -13.63 -0.11
N GLU A 355 5.32 -12.64 -0.87
CA GLU A 355 6.28 -11.65 -0.39
C GLU A 355 5.70 -10.82 0.76
N LEU A 356 4.42 -10.45 0.71
CA LEU A 356 3.77 -9.69 1.78
C LEU A 356 3.67 -10.47 3.10
N VAL A 357 3.49 -11.80 3.06
CA VAL A 357 3.58 -12.61 4.27
C VAL A 357 4.99 -12.60 4.86
N ALA A 358 6.03 -12.66 4.01
CA ALA A 358 7.40 -12.50 4.48
C ALA A 358 7.65 -11.09 5.07
N GLU A 359 7.09 -10.04 4.45
CA GLU A 359 7.15 -8.66 4.98
C GLU A 359 6.48 -8.54 6.36
N MET A 360 5.31 -9.16 6.56
CA MET A 360 4.66 -9.19 7.87
C MET A 360 5.50 -9.91 8.93
N ILE A 361 6.10 -11.06 8.57
CA ILE A 361 6.99 -11.82 9.47
C ILE A 361 8.23 -10.99 9.83
N ASN A 362 8.86 -10.34 8.85
CA ASN A 362 10.00 -9.46 9.08
C ASN A 362 9.63 -8.26 9.96
N GLY A 363 8.46 -7.66 9.72
CA GLY A 363 7.96 -6.58 10.59
C GLY A 363 7.68 -7.04 12.01
N MET A 364 7.23 -8.28 12.22
CA MET A 364 7.12 -8.86 13.57
C MET A 364 8.50 -9.11 14.21
N LYS A 365 9.51 -9.54 13.44
CA LYS A 365 10.89 -9.65 13.93
C LYS A 365 11.42 -8.29 14.38
N ASN A 366 11.11 -7.22 13.66
CA ASN A 366 11.45 -5.85 14.05
C ASN A 366 10.84 -5.48 15.41
N THR A 367 9.57 -5.86 15.65
CA THR A 367 8.94 -5.70 16.98
C THR A 367 9.64 -6.50 18.07
N VAL A 368 10.02 -7.75 17.79
CA VAL A 368 10.81 -8.58 18.72
C VAL A 368 12.15 -7.92 19.04
N GLU A 369 12.85 -7.39 18.03
CA GLU A 369 14.12 -6.71 18.20
C GLU A 369 13.97 -5.44 19.04
N LEU A 370 12.96 -4.62 18.75
CA LEU A 370 12.64 -3.42 19.51
C LEU A 370 12.43 -3.75 20.99
N ILE A 371 11.63 -4.79 21.31
CA ILE A 371 11.38 -5.20 22.69
C ILE A 371 12.66 -5.68 23.38
N LYS A 372 13.52 -6.44 22.67
CA LYS A 372 14.75 -6.98 23.24
C LYS A 372 15.83 -5.93 23.48
N LYS A 373 15.93 -4.94 22.59
CA LYS A 373 17.07 -4.00 22.56
C LYS A 373 16.69 -2.56 22.96
N GLY A 374 15.41 -2.21 22.96
CA GLY A 374 14.95 -0.83 23.13
C GLY A 374 15.39 0.10 21.99
N MET A 375 15.75 -0.46 20.83
CA MET A 375 16.18 0.28 19.64
C MET A 375 15.94 -0.55 18.38
N LEU A 376 15.83 0.12 17.24
CA LEU A 376 15.66 -0.52 15.93
C LEU A 376 16.46 0.26 14.88
N TYR A 377 16.98 -0.44 13.86
CA TYR A 377 17.85 0.12 12.81
C TYR A 377 19.08 0.88 13.35
N GLY A 378 19.59 0.47 14.51
CA GLY A 378 20.72 1.13 15.17
C GLY A 378 20.40 2.49 15.80
N VAL A 379 19.11 2.85 15.92
CA VAL A 379 18.66 4.16 16.40
C VAL A 379 17.75 3.99 17.62
N LYS A 380 18.08 4.68 18.72
CA LYS A 380 17.16 4.88 19.86
C LYS A 380 16.33 6.13 19.63
N THR A 381 15.07 6.13 20.07
CA THR A 381 14.21 7.31 19.92
C THR A 381 14.83 8.55 20.56
N MET A 382 15.45 8.41 21.75
CA MET A 382 16.13 9.50 22.45
C MET A 382 17.26 10.16 21.66
N ASP A 383 17.86 9.44 20.70
CA ASP A 383 18.95 9.95 19.87
C ASP A 383 18.44 10.66 18.60
N THR A 384 17.15 10.54 18.29
CA THR A 384 16.52 11.18 17.11
C THR A 384 16.08 12.62 17.34
N PHE A 385 16.04 13.08 18.59
CA PHE A 385 15.53 14.39 18.94
C PHE A 385 16.47 15.52 18.54
N MET A 386 15.96 16.53 17.85
CA MET A 386 16.49 17.88 18.08
C MET A 386 15.95 18.36 19.45
N ARG A 387 16.78 19.09 20.21
CA ARG A 387 16.39 19.58 21.54
C ARG A 387 15.05 20.33 21.55
N ARG A 388 14.72 21.01 20.44
CA ARG A 388 13.48 21.78 20.26
C ARG A 388 12.21 20.93 20.13
N ASP A 389 12.32 19.67 19.69
CA ASP A 389 11.16 18.82 19.41
C ASP A 389 10.78 17.91 20.58
N ARG A 390 11.60 17.91 21.65
CA ARG A 390 11.47 17.03 22.81
C ARG A 390 10.12 17.22 23.51
N ASP A 391 9.76 18.45 23.84
CA ASP A 391 8.53 18.72 24.60
C ASP A 391 7.29 18.37 23.78
N TYR A 392 7.32 18.68 22.48
CA TYR A 392 6.27 18.25 21.56
C TYR A 392 6.10 16.73 21.57
N PHE A 393 7.20 16.00 21.39
CA PHE A 393 7.16 14.55 21.35
C PHE A 393 6.64 13.94 22.65
N TYR A 394 7.09 14.42 23.81
CA TYR A 394 6.58 13.92 25.09
C TYR A 394 5.08 14.19 25.28
N ASN A 395 4.56 15.31 24.76
CA ASN A 395 3.12 15.55 24.73
C ASN A 395 2.39 14.54 23.84
N VAL A 396 3.00 14.08 22.73
CA VAL A 396 2.46 13.00 21.90
C VAL A 396 2.50 11.67 22.65
N VAL A 397 3.60 11.33 23.30
CA VAL A 397 3.74 10.10 24.10
C VAL A 397 2.69 10.03 25.21
N ALA A 398 2.44 11.16 25.88
CA ALA A 398 1.42 11.26 26.92
C ALA A 398 -0.01 10.92 26.44
N ILE A 399 -0.31 11.06 25.13
CA ILE A 399 -1.59 10.60 24.56
C ILE A 399 -1.74 9.10 24.80
N GLU A 400 -0.71 8.31 24.49
CA GLU A 400 -0.73 6.85 24.65
C GLU A 400 -0.80 6.45 26.13
N GLU A 401 -0.01 7.09 26.99
CA GLU A 401 0.00 6.81 28.43
C GLU A 401 -1.37 7.04 29.07
N GLN A 402 -2.03 8.17 28.75
CA GLN A 402 -3.40 8.46 29.21
C GLN A 402 -4.42 7.42 28.73
N GLY A 403 -4.16 6.76 27.60
CA GLY A 403 -4.99 5.69 27.06
C GLY A 403 -4.80 4.35 27.76
N ARG A 404 -3.64 4.12 28.40
CA ARG A 404 -3.34 2.88 29.16
C ARG A 404 -4.06 2.85 30.50
N ASP A 405 -4.20 4.02 31.14
CA ASP A 405 -4.87 4.16 32.45
C ASP A 405 -6.41 4.11 32.38
N ARG A 406 -6.98 4.20 31.18
CA ARG A 406 -8.40 3.96 30.97
C ARG A 406 -8.59 2.47 30.72
N PRO A 407 -9.19 1.68 31.64
CA PRO A 407 -9.68 0.36 31.25
C PRO A 407 -10.55 0.57 30.03
N CYS A 408 -10.41 -0.27 28.98
CA CYS A 408 -11.22 -0.24 27.75
C CYS A 408 -12.71 -0.21 28.09
N LYS A 409 -13.22 0.98 28.45
CA LYS A 409 -14.61 1.25 28.72
C LYS A 409 -15.19 1.35 27.34
N ARG A 410 -16.09 0.41 27.03
CA ARG A 410 -17.06 0.50 25.93
C ARG A 410 -17.38 1.97 25.70
N ILE A 411 -16.86 2.52 24.60
CA ILE A 411 -17.34 3.79 24.08
C ILE A 411 -18.78 3.46 23.69
N LYS A 412 -19.73 3.86 24.54
CA LYS A 412 -21.15 3.72 24.24
C LYS A 412 -21.42 4.64 23.05
N TYR A 413 -21.77 4.02 21.92
CA TYR A 413 -22.31 4.68 20.74
C TYR A 413 -23.63 5.35 21.06
#